data_AF-A0A1M6MVX7-F1
#
_entry.id   AF-A0A1M6MVX7-F1
#
_cell.length_a   1.000
_cell.length_b   1.000
_cell.length_c   1.000
_cell.angle_alpha   90.00
_cell.angle_beta   90.00
_cell.angle_gamma   90.00
#
_symmetry.space_group_name_H-M   'P 1'
#
loop_
_entity.id
_entity.type
_entity.pdbx_description
1 polymer ?
#
loop_
_entity_poly.entity_id
_entity_poly.type
_entity_poly.pdbx_seq_one_letter_code
_entity_poly.pdbx_strand_id
1 'polypeptide(L)'
;MKKRTLGFVHTSATLVPVFQQLTDKYLTNVDTFNIADDSVIKDVIKQGRLTPNTAARVVNHIKAAEAAGADVILATCSSIGSAIETAATLSNVPVIRVDRAMADEAVRMGNKIGVIATLPTTLAPTSDLVKRRAEAMGKEVTLVSRLCEGAFEALMGGNPGKHDEMVASALKALIREVDVIVLAQASMARVVDGLKPEEKTVPILASPEIAMKKLAETYLK
;
A
#
# COMPACT_ATOMS: atom_id res chain seq x y z
N MET A 1 30.97 2.46 -5.49
CA MET A 1 30.09 1.75 -4.53
C MET A 1 29.42 0.61 -5.26
N LYS A 2 29.22 -0.55 -4.60
CA LYS A 2 28.47 -1.67 -5.20
C LYS A 2 27.04 -1.20 -5.48
N LYS A 3 26.55 -1.44 -6.69
CA LYS A 3 25.16 -1.15 -7.07
C LYS A 3 24.23 -1.98 -6.18
N ARG A 4 23.21 -1.36 -5.58
CA ARG A 4 22.23 -2.06 -4.74
C ARG A 4 21.11 -2.64 -5.60
N THR A 5 20.52 -3.74 -5.15
CA THR A 5 19.38 -4.39 -5.80
C THR A 5 18.12 -4.25 -4.95
N LEU A 6 17.04 -3.71 -5.52
CA LEU A 6 15.70 -3.65 -4.93
C LEU A 6 14.79 -4.72 -5.56
N GLY A 7 14.36 -5.67 -4.75
CA GLY A 7 13.36 -6.66 -5.15
C GLY A 7 11.96 -6.19 -4.83
N PHE A 8 11.05 -6.21 -5.81
CA PHE A 8 9.63 -5.97 -5.57
C PHE A 8 8.86 -7.28 -5.47
N VAL A 9 7.95 -7.38 -4.50
CA VAL A 9 6.99 -8.48 -4.39
C VAL A 9 5.58 -7.94 -4.54
N HIS A 10 4.90 -8.37 -5.60
CA HIS A 10 3.58 -7.92 -5.99
C HIS A 10 2.56 -9.05 -5.89
N THR A 11 1.33 -8.67 -5.55
CA THR A 11 0.15 -9.54 -5.75
C THR A 11 -0.68 -9.09 -6.95
N SER A 12 -0.15 -8.21 -7.80
CA SER A 12 -0.77 -7.78 -9.04
C SER A 12 0.31 -7.34 -10.02
N ALA A 13 0.34 -7.95 -11.20
CA ALA A 13 1.28 -7.56 -12.26
C ALA A 13 1.04 -6.13 -12.77
N THR A 14 -0.16 -5.57 -12.55
CA THR A 14 -0.48 -4.19 -12.96
C THR A 14 0.31 -3.13 -12.22
N LEU A 15 0.89 -3.46 -11.06
CA LEU A 15 1.73 -2.53 -10.28
C LEU A 15 3.18 -2.49 -10.77
N VAL A 16 3.65 -3.49 -11.52
CA VAL A 16 5.02 -3.52 -12.05
C VAL A 16 5.37 -2.25 -12.83
N PRO A 17 4.60 -1.82 -13.86
CA PRO A 17 4.93 -0.59 -14.57
C PRO A 17 4.86 0.67 -13.69
N VAL A 18 3.98 0.69 -12.67
CA VAL A 18 3.87 1.82 -11.73
C VAL A 18 5.16 1.96 -10.91
N PHE A 19 5.65 0.86 -10.34
CA PHE A 19 6.89 0.87 -9.55
C PHE A 19 8.14 1.03 -10.42
N GLN A 20 8.12 0.61 -11.68
CA GLN A 20 9.19 0.93 -12.62
C GLN A 20 9.31 2.44 -12.83
N GLN A 21 8.20 3.13 -13.14
CA GLN A 21 8.20 4.59 -13.30
C GLN A 21 8.66 5.32 -12.04
N LEU A 22 8.24 4.85 -10.86
CA LEU A 22 8.68 5.44 -9.60
C LEU A 22 10.16 5.16 -9.29
N THR A 23 10.67 3.99 -9.69
CA THR A 23 12.09 3.67 -9.62
C THR A 23 12.89 4.64 -10.47
N ASP A 24 12.51 4.80 -11.74
CA ASP A 24 13.20 5.71 -12.67
C ASP A 24 13.16 7.17 -12.18
N LYS A 25 12.08 7.55 -11.48
CA LYS A 25 11.89 8.89 -10.93
C LYS A 25 12.70 9.17 -9.66
N TYR A 26 12.80 8.20 -8.74
CA TYR A 26 13.30 8.44 -7.38
C TYR A 26 14.63 7.77 -7.06
N LEU A 27 15.02 6.75 -7.82
CA LEU A 27 16.21 5.95 -7.55
C LEU A 27 17.25 6.19 -8.63
N THR A 28 18.53 6.21 -8.24
CA THR A 28 19.66 6.35 -9.15
C THR A 28 20.65 5.23 -8.86
N ASN A 29 21.13 4.55 -9.90
CA ASN A 29 22.10 3.47 -9.78
C ASN A 29 21.64 2.34 -8.82
N VAL A 30 20.39 1.89 -9.00
CA VAL A 30 19.80 0.73 -8.31
C VAL A 30 19.33 -0.26 -9.37
N ASP A 31 19.65 -1.55 -9.20
CA ASP A 31 19.07 -2.62 -10.00
C ASP A 31 17.72 -3.03 -9.40
N THR A 32 16.76 -3.38 -10.24
CA THR A 32 15.44 -3.79 -9.78
C THR A 32 14.96 -5.05 -10.48
N PHE A 33 14.23 -5.88 -9.74
CA PHE A 33 13.49 -7.01 -10.32
C PHE A 33 12.16 -7.19 -9.60
N ASN A 34 11.26 -7.97 -10.21
CA ASN A 34 9.90 -8.15 -9.75
C ASN A 34 9.58 -9.64 -9.57
N ILE A 35 8.93 -9.99 -8.47
CA ILE A 35 8.19 -11.23 -8.29
C ILE A 35 6.71 -10.85 -8.19
N ALA A 36 5.88 -11.41 -9.07
CA ALA A 36 4.45 -11.14 -9.08
C ALA A 36 3.65 -12.44 -9.02
N ASP A 37 2.76 -12.55 -8.05
CA ASP A 37 1.84 -13.68 -7.89
C ASP A 37 0.42 -13.16 -7.58
N ASP A 38 -0.39 -13.04 -8.62
CA ASP A 38 -1.76 -12.53 -8.52
C ASP A 38 -2.72 -13.51 -7.81
N SER A 39 -2.34 -14.79 -7.70
CA SER A 39 -3.17 -15.78 -7.03
C SER A 39 -3.18 -15.61 -5.51
N VAL A 40 -2.18 -14.94 -4.93
CA VAL A 40 -2.16 -14.58 -3.50
C VAL A 40 -3.33 -13.68 -3.14
N ILE A 41 -3.53 -12.56 -3.85
CA ILE A 41 -4.63 -11.64 -3.53
C ILE A 41 -5.99 -12.27 -3.89
N LYS A 42 -6.07 -13.07 -4.96
CA LYS A 42 -7.28 -13.82 -5.30
C LYS A 42 -7.68 -14.78 -4.17
N ASP A 43 -6.74 -15.47 -3.56
CA ASP A 43 -6.99 -16.32 -2.40
C ASP A 43 -7.46 -15.51 -1.18
N VAL A 44 -6.80 -14.39 -0.87
CA VAL A 44 -7.21 -13.52 0.25
C VAL A 44 -8.64 -13.01 0.05
N ILE A 45 -8.99 -12.58 -1.16
CA ILE A 45 -10.34 -12.13 -1.51
C ILE A 45 -11.33 -13.28 -1.36
N LYS A 46 -11.04 -14.44 -1.97
CA LYS A 46 -11.92 -15.62 -1.92
C LYS A 46 -12.20 -16.11 -0.51
N GLN A 47 -11.19 -16.06 0.37
CA GLN A 47 -11.29 -16.51 1.76
C GLN A 47 -11.77 -15.40 2.71
N GLY A 48 -11.89 -14.16 2.23
CA GLY A 48 -12.20 -12.98 3.05
C GLY A 48 -11.13 -12.63 4.08
N ARG A 49 -9.98 -13.30 4.08
CA ARG A 49 -8.88 -13.12 5.05
C ARG A 49 -7.57 -13.72 4.53
N LEU A 50 -6.46 -13.27 5.11
CA LEU A 50 -5.16 -13.92 4.93
C LEU A 50 -5.12 -15.24 5.71
N THR A 51 -5.02 -16.36 4.98
CA THR A 51 -4.91 -17.69 5.60
C THR A 51 -3.44 -18.05 5.89
N PRO A 52 -3.16 -18.99 6.81
CA PRO A 52 -1.78 -19.45 7.06
C PRO A 52 -1.08 -19.98 5.80
N ASN A 53 -1.78 -20.70 4.93
CA ASN A 53 -1.22 -21.21 3.68
C ASN A 53 -0.85 -20.06 2.73
N THR A 54 -1.76 -19.10 2.54
CA THR A 54 -1.48 -17.92 1.71
C THR A 54 -0.36 -17.06 2.30
N ALA A 55 -0.28 -16.93 3.63
CA ALA A 55 0.80 -16.24 4.32
C ALA A 55 2.17 -16.92 4.11
N ALA A 56 2.23 -18.25 4.20
CA ALA A 56 3.46 -19.01 3.95
C ALA A 56 3.97 -18.78 2.52
N ARG A 57 3.08 -18.70 1.53
CA ARG A 57 3.43 -18.37 0.15
C ARG A 57 4.04 -16.97 0.03
N VAL A 58 3.48 -15.97 0.72
CA VAL A 58 4.06 -14.61 0.77
C VAL A 58 5.46 -14.64 1.36
N VAL A 59 5.67 -15.36 2.46
CA VAL A 59 7.00 -15.52 3.08
C VAL A 59 7.98 -16.15 2.09
N ASN A 60 7.56 -17.18 1.36
CA ASN A 60 8.39 -17.82 0.33
C ASN A 60 8.75 -16.88 -0.81
N HIS A 61 7.85 -15.99 -1.25
CA HIS A 61 8.15 -14.99 -2.27
C HIS A 61 9.18 -13.96 -1.80
N ILE A 62 9.09 -13.51 -0.54
CA ILE A 62 10.09 -12.63 0.06
C ILE A 62 11.45 -13.34 0.15
N LYS A 63 11.45 -14.62 0.56
CA LYS A 63 12.66 -15.46 0.60
C LYS A 63 13.27 -15.68 -0.78
N ALA A 64 12.45 -15.86 -1.81
CA ALA A 64 12.90 -15.96 -3.18
C ALA A 64 13.54 -14.65 -3.66
N ALA A 65 12.96 -13.49 -3.31
CA ALA A 65 13.57 -12.20 -3.62
C ALA A 65 14.93 -12.01 -2.92
N GLU A 66 15.03 -12.39 -1.64
CA GLU A 66 16.31 -12.39 -0.91
C GLU A 66 17.34 -13.30 -1.60
N ALA A 67 16.97 -14.54 -1.94
CA ALA A 67 17.83 -15.50 -2.62
C ALA A 67 18.24 -15.06 -4.04
N ALA A 68 17.39 -14.27 -4.72
CA ALA A 68 17.70 -13.66 -6.01
C ALA A 68 18.67 -12.46 -5.91
N GLY A 69 19.10 -12.09 -4.70
CA GLY A 69 20.11 -11.07 -4.47
C GLY A 69 19.57 -9.67 -4.20
N ALA A 70 18.32 -9.54 -3.74
CA ALA A 70 17.81 -8.25 -3.26
C ALA A 70 18.56 -7.81 -1.99
N ASP A 71 19.10 -6.59 -2.00
CA ASP A 71 19.64 -5.92 -0.81
C ASP A 71 18.52 -5.27 0.04
N VAL A 72 17.37 -4.99 -0.58
CA VAL A 72 16.16 -4.44 0.03
C VAL A 72 14.95 -5.02 -0.71
N ILE A 73 13.87 -5.33 0.01
CA ILE A 73 12.64 -5.87 -0.58
C ILE A 73 11.46 -4.93 -0.27
N LEU A 74 10.71 -4.53 -1.31
CA LEU A 74 9.46 -3.78 -1.16
C LEU A 74 8.27 -4.67 -1.55
N ALA A 75 7.41 -4.97 -0.58
CA ALA A 75 6.16 -5.67 -0.81
C ALA A 75 5.01 -4.67 -1.02
N THR A 76 4.29 -4.80 -2.13
CA THR A 76 3.40 -3.75 -2.63
C THR A 76 1.91 -3.96 -2.35
N CYS A 77 1.56 -4.86 -1.43
CA CYS A 77 0.17 -5.19 -1.10
C CYS A 77 -0.10 -5.10 0.40
N SER A 78 -1.04 -4.24 0.79
CA SER A 78 -1.45 -4.03 2.19
C SER A 78 -2.23 -5.20 2.78
N SER A 79 -3.00 -5.93 1.97
CA SER A 79 -3.85 -7.04 2.42
C SER A 79 -3.08 -8.25 2.97
N ILE A 80 -1.78 -8.32 2.67
CA ILE A 80 -0.87 -9.38 3.13
C ILE A 80 0.14 -8.87 4.17
N GLY A 81 -0.12 -7.69 4.76
CA GLY A 81 0.80 -6.98 5.65
C GLY A 81 1.39 -7.81 6.78
N SER A 82 0.59 -8.64 7.46
CA SER A 82 1.07 -9.48 8.56
C SER A 82 2.03 -10.58 8.09
N ALA A 83 1.85 -11.12 6.88
CA ALA A 83 2.78 -12.07 6.29
C ALA A 83 4.10 -11.39 5.87
N ILE A 84 4.04 -10.15 5.38
CA ILE A 84 5.23 -9.35 5.08
C ILE A 84 6.03 -9.07 6.36
N GLU A 85 5.35 -8.68 7.45
CA GLU A 85 5.99 -8.45 8.75
C GLU A 85 6.60 -9.74 9.33
N THR A 86 5.95 -10.88 9.14
CA THR A 86 6.52 -12.19 9.50
C THR A 86 7.75 -12.52 8.65
N ALA A 87 7.70 -12.28 7.34
CA ALA A 87 8.84 -12.51 6.47
C ALA A 87 10.04 -11.62 6.86
N ALA A 88 9.79 -10.39 7.29
CA ALA A 88 10.81 -9.46 7.76
C ALA A 88 11.60 -9.98 8.96
N THR A 89 10.98 -10.73 9.90
CA THR A 89 11.69 -11.32 11.04
C THR A 89 12.55 -12.52 10.66
N LEU A 90 12.31 -13.09 9.48
CA LEU A 90 13.02 -14.26 8.97
C LEU A 90 14.11 -13.89 7.97
N SER A 91 14.13 -12.65 7.44
CA SER A 91 15.05 -12.19 6.39
C SER A 91 16.28 -11.46 6.91
N ASN A 92 17.41 -11.60 6.20
CA ASN A 92 18.66 -10.90 6.52
C ASN A 92 18.75 -9.51 5.87
N VAL A 93 17.79 -9.18 4.99
CA VAL A 93 17.70 -7.89 4.30
C VAL A 93 16.42 -7.17 4.72
N PRO A 94 16.38 -5.82 4.66
CA PRO A 94 15.18 -5.06 5.00
C PRO A 94 13.99 -5.43 4.11
N VAL A 95 12.88 -5.83 4.73
CA VAL A 95 11.60 -6.11 4.07
C VAL A 95 10.60 -5.04 4.45
N ILE A 96 10.15 -4.27 3.46
CA ILE A 96 9.36 -3.06 3.64
C ILE A 96 7.96 -3.25 3.08
N ARG A 97 6.94 -2.88 3.87
CA ARG A 97 5.58 -2.71 3.37
C ARG A 97 5.43 -1.35 2.69
N VAL A 98 4.80 -1.32 1.53
CA VAL A 98 4.53 -0.07 0.79
C VAL A 98 3.73 0.97 1.60
N ASP A 99 2.80 0.52 2.43
CA ASP A 99 1.88 1.41 3.16
C ASP A 99 2.45 1.96 4.47
N ARG A 100 3.60 1.46 4.94
CA ARG A 100 4.19 1.86 6.22
C ARG A 100 4.52 3.35 6.29
N ALA A 101 5.21 3.87 5.27
CA ALA A 101 5.62 5.27 5.24
C ALA A 101 4.41 6.22 5.16
N MET A 102 3.37 5.82 4.41
CA MET A 102 2.12 6.57 4.32
C MET A 102 1.36 6.58 5.66
N ALA A 103 1.31 5.44 6.37
CA ALA A 103 0.70 5.37 7.70
C ALA A 103 1.44 6.26 8.72
N ASP A 104 2.77 6.22 8.71
CA ASP A 104 3.59 7.13 9.54
C ASP A 104 3.28 8.60 9.24
N GLU A 105 3.14 8.95 7.96
CA GLU A 105 2.88 10.33 7.54
C GLU A 105 1.48 10.81 7.92
N ALA A 106 0.46 9.96 7.75
CA ALA A 106 -0.90 10.26 8.19
C ALA A 106 -0.95 10.58 9.69
N VAL A 107 -0.27 9.78 10.51
CA VAL A 107 -0.15 9.98 11.96
C VAL A 107 0.62 11.26 12.31
N ARG A 108 1.56 11.71 11.48
CA ARG A 108 2.23 13.01 11.67
C ARG A 108 1.28 14.17 11.38
N MET A 109 0.48 14.07 10.32
CA MET A 109 -0.34 15.16 9.78
C MET A 109 -1.61 15.46 10.58
N GLY A 110 -2.26 14.47 11.20
CA GLY A 110 -3.54 14.69 11.85
C GLY A 110 -3.88 13.67 12.94
N ASN A 111 -4.89 13.99 13.74
CA ASN A 111 -5.36 13.14 14.83
C ASN A 111 -6.59 12.33 14.39
N LYS A 112 -7.43 12.88 13.50
CA LYS A 112 -8.55 12.17 12.90
C LYS A 112 -8.19 11.75 11.48
N ILE A 113 -7.98 10.45 11.28
CA ILE A 113 -7.43 9.89 10.04
C ILE A 113 -8.52 9.09 9.33
N GLY A 114 -8.83 9.49 8.10
CA GLY A 114 -9.70 8.74 7.21
C GLY A 114 -8.94 7.59 6.54
N VAL A 115 -9.49 6.39 6.55
CA VAL A 115 -8.94 5.25 5.77
C VAL A 115 -10.01 4.78 4.80
N ILE A 116 -9.71 4.85 3.50
CA ILE A 116 -10.65 4.49 2.46
C ILE A 116 -10.13 3.32 1.62
N ALA A 117 -10.99 2.35 1.35
CA ALA A 117 -10.70 1.18 0.55
C ALA A 117 -11.93 0.73 -0.25
N THR A 118 -11.72 -0.05 -1.29
CA THR A 118 -12.75 -0.77 -2.06
C THR A 118 -12.80 -2.26 -1.71
N LEU A 119 -11.83 -2.78 -0.95
CA LEU A 119 -11.78 -4.16 -0.47
C LEU A 119 -11.76 -4.24 1.07
N PRO A 120 -12.65 -5.05 1.70
CA PRO A 120 -12.61 -5.27 3.15
C PRO A 120 -11.27 -5.83 3.64
N THR A 121 -10.70 -6.74 2.85
CA THR A 121 -9.40 -7.39 3.11
C THR A 121 -8.22 -6.42 3.04
N THR A 122 -8.44 -5.18 2.60
CA THR A 122 -7.45 -4.10 2.60
C THR A 122 -7.72 -3.06 3.68
N LEU A 123 -9.01 -2.75 3.92
CA LEU A 123 -9.43 -1.74 4.90
C LEU A 123 -8.93 -2.08 6.30
N ALA A 124 -9.25 -3.28 6.79
CA ALA A 124 -8.89 -3.67 8.17
C ALA A 124 -7.36 -3.72 8.40
N PRO A 125 -6.53 -4.34 7.54
CA PRO A 125 -5.08 -4.33 7.71
C PRO A 125 -4.43 -2.94 7.63
N THR A 126 -4.99 -2.03 6.84
CA THR A 126 -4.47 -0.66 6.72
C THR A 126 -4.85 0.16 7.95
N SER A 127 -6.10 0.07 8.41
CA SER A 127 -6.54 0.73 9.65
C SER A 127 -5.76 0.24 10.87
N ASP A 128 -5.54 -1.07 10.98
CA ASP A 128 -4.68 -1.66 12.03
C ASP A 128 -3.26 -1.11 11.97
N LEU A 129 -2.65 -1.04 10.77
CA LEU A 129 -1.32 -0.48 10.60
C LEU A 129 -1.28 0.97 11.12
N VAL A 130 -2.19 1.85 10.69
CA VAL A 130 -2.22 3.25 11.12
C VAL A 130 -2.31 3.35 12.64
N LYS A 131 -3.18 2.55 13.27
CA LYS A 131 -3.31 2.50 14.73
C LYS A 131 -1.99 2.09 15.41
N ARG A 132 -1.36 1.01 14.96
CA ARG A 132 -0.07 0.55 15.51
C ARG A 132 1.05 1.58 15.29
N ARG A 133 1.02 2.34 14.19
CA ARG A 133 1.99 3.43 13.95
C ARG A 133 1.75 4.61 14.89
N ALA A 134 0.50 4.96 15.17
CA ALA A 134 0.15 5.97 16.16
C ALA A 134 0.62 5.61 17.57
N GLU A 135 0.35 4.37 18.00
CA GLU A 135 0.83 3.83 19.28
C GLU A 135 2.35 3.88 19.37
N ALA A 136 3.07 3.44 18.33
CA ALA A 136 4.53 3.48 18.27
C ALA A 136 5.11 4.91 18.31
N MET A 137 4.31 5.91 17.97
CA MET A 137 4.67 7.34 18.01
C MET A 137 4.16 8.06 19.26
N GLY A 138 3.50 7.35 20.19
CA GLY A 138 2.90 7.96 21.39
C GLY A 138 1.78 8.95 21.08
N LYS A 139 1.05 8.76 19.97
CA LYS A 139 -0.05 9.62 19.54
C LYS A 139 -1.39 8.90 19.67
N GLU A 140 -2.39 9.62 20.14
CA GLU A 140 -3.78 9.18 20.10
C GLU A 140 -4.42 9.62 18.78
N VAL A 141 -5.00 8.67 18.04
CA VAL A 141 -5.67 8.95 16.76
C VAL A 141 -7.06 8.34 16.72
N THR A 142 -8.00 9.02 16.08
CA THR A 142 -9.33 8.52 15.75
C THR A 142 -9.37 8.11 14.29
N LEU A 143 -9.70 6.85 14.01
CA LEU A 143 -9.85 6.36 12.64
C LEU A 143 -11.29 6.48 12.17
N VAL A 144 -11.48 7.03 10.97
CA VAL A 144 -12.75 6.99 10.24
C VAL A 144 -12.56 6.11 9.01
N SER A 145 -12.96 4.85 9.12
CA SER A 145 -12.85 3.89 8.01
C SER A 145 -14.06 3.99 7.08
N ARG A 146 -13.82 3.91 5.77
CA ARG A 146 -14.85 3.90 4.72
C ARG A 146 -14.55 2.81 3.70
N LEU A 147 -15.50 1.89 3.55
CA LEU A 147 -15.49 0.89 2.48
C LEU A 147 -16.39 1.38 1.34
N CYS A 148 -15.84 1.50 0.14
CA CYS A 148 -16.60 1.70 -1.09
C CYS A 148 -17.11 0.34 -1.58
N GLU A 149 -18.11 -0.21 -0.90
CA GLU A 149 -18.69 -1.53 -1.22
C GLU A 149 -19.13 -1.62 -2.68
N GLY A 150 -18.71 -2.65 -3.41
CA GLY A 150 -19.05 -2.85 -4.82
C GLY A 150 -18.12 -2.13 -5.81
N ALA A 151 -17.25 -1.21 -5.36
CA ALA A 151 -16.36 -0.48 -6.25
C ALA A 151 -15.30 -1.39 -6.86
N PHE A 152 -14.72 -2.31 -6.08
CA PHE A 152 -13.74 -3.26 -6.58
C PHE A 152 -14.34 -4.19 -7.63
N GLU A 153 -15.55 -4.70 -7.38
CA GLU A 153 -16.31 -5.55 -8.30
C GLU A 153 -16.63 -4.80 -9.59
N ALA A 154 -17.01 -3.53 -9.51
CA ALA A 154 -17.22 -2.69 -10.69
C ALA A 154 -15.95 -2.57 -11.53
N LEU A 155 -14.79 -2.33 -10.90
CA LEU A 155 -13.52 -2.26 -11.60
C LEU A 155 -13.16 -3.60 -12.29
N MET A 156 -13.30 -4.71 -11.56
CA MET A 156 -13.01 -6.05 -12.09
C MET A 156 -14.00 -6.49 -13.17
N GLY A 157 -15.25 -6.00 -13.11
CA GLY A 157 -16.27 -6.20 -14.12
C GLY A 157 -16.13 -5.30 -15.36
N GLY A 158 -15.03 -4.57 -15.50
CA GLY A 158 -14.76 -3.71 -16.65
C GLY A 158 -15.48 -2.36 -16.63
N ASN A 159 -15.95 -1.91 -15.46
CA ASN A 159 -16.60 -0.62 -15.26
C ASN A 159 -15.77 0.30 -14.34
N PRO A 160 -14.62 0.83 -14.83
CA PRO A 160 -13.78 1.72 -14.06
C PRO A 160 -14.46 3.05 -13.74
N GLY A 161 -15.36 3.54 -14.59
CA GLY A 161 -16.12 4.78 -14.34
C GLY A 161 -16.98 4.69 -13.08
N LYS A 162 -17.73 3.59 -12.93
CA LYS A 162 -18.51 3.33 -11.72
C LYS A 162 -17.63 3.18 -10.47
N HIS A 163 -16.50 2.49 -10.58
CA HIS A 163 -15.52 2.43 -9.46
C HIS A 163 -15.08 3.84 -9.05
N ASP A 164 -14.69 4.66 -10.02
CA ASP A 164 -14.15 5.99 -9.78
C ASP A 164 -15.20 6.94 -9.18
N GLU A 165 -16.46 6.87 -9.64
CA GLU A 165 -17.60 7.61 -9.06
C GLU A 165 -17.86 7.23 -7.59
N MET A 166 -17.84 5.93 -7.28
CA MET A 166 -18.08 5.43 -5.92
C MET A 166 -16.97 5.87 -4.97
N VAL A 167 -15.71 5.80 -5.41
CA VAL A 167 -14.56 6.27 -4.64
C VAL A 167 -14.59 7.80 -4.46
N ALA A 168 -14.90 8.56 -5.51
CA ALA A 168 -14.99 10.01 -5.45
C ALA A 168 -16.08 10.49 -4.48
N SER A 169 -17.25 9.85 -4.50
CA SER A 169 -18.34 10.14 -3.57
C SER A 169 -17.92 9.92 -2.11
N ALA A 170 -17.30 8.76 -1.83
CA ALA A 170 -16.81 8.43 -0.50
C ALA A 170 -15.68 9.36 -0.04
N LEU A 171 -14.77 9.76 -0.94
CA LEU A 171 -13.73 10.76 -0.65
C LEU A 171 -14.35 12.10 -0.24
N LYS A 172 -15.31 12.63 -1.02
CA LYS A 172 -15.95 13.92 -0.73
C LYS A 172 -16.68 13.93 0.62
N ALA A 173 -17.30 12.82 1.01
CA ALA A 173 -17.89 12.68 2.33
C ALA A 173 -16.80 12.68 3.43
N LEU A 174 -15.76 11.88 3.25
CA LEU A 174 -14.69 11.71 4.24
C LEU A 174 -13.87 12.99 4.47
N ILE A 175 -13.64 13.78 3.43
CA ILE A 175 -12.91 15.07 3.49
C ILE A 175 -13.53 16.04 4.50
N ARG A 176 -14.84 15.94 4.75
CA ARG A 176 -15.56 16.80 5.70
C ARG A 176 -15.45 16.32 7.15
N GLU A 177 -14.91 15.13 7.38
CA GLU A 177 -14.93 14.46 8.67
C GLU A 177 -13.55 14.31 9.31
N VAL A 178 -12.45 14.44 8.56
CA VAL A 178 -11.10 14.02 9.00
C VAL A 178 -10.04 15.08 8.68
N ASP A 179 -8.87 14.95 9.29
CA ASP A 179 -7.73 15.85 9.09
C ASP A 179 -6.84 15.42 7.91
N VAL A 180 -6.82 14.12 7.61
CA VAL A 180 -6.00 13.50 6.55
C VAL A 180 -6.66 12.20 6.09
N ILE A 181 -6.54 11.88 4.80
CA ILE A 181 -7.07 10.65 4.20
C ILE A 181 -5.95 9.75 3.70
N VAL A 182 -6.04 8.47 4.00
CA VAL A 182 -5.22 7.38 3.48
C VAL A 182 -5.98 6.60 2.42
N LEU A 183 -5.46 6.58 1.20
CA LEU A 183 -5.91 5.66 0.15
C LEU A 183 -5.26 4.29 0.36
N ALA A 184 -6.05 3.30 0.76
CA ALA A 184 -5.52 1.98 1.06
C ALA A 184 -5.18 1.15 -0.20
N GLN A 185 -5.58 1.61 -1.39
CA GLN A 185 -5.35 0.92 -2.67
C GLN A 185 -4.81 1.87 -3.74
N ALA A 186 -3.74 1.43 -4.42
CA ALA A 186 -3.08 2.22 -5.46
C ALA A 186 -4.01 2.61 -6.62
N SER A 187 -5.00 1.78 -6.95
CA SER A 187 -6.00 2.06 -8.00
C SER A 187 -6.83 3.31 -7.74
N MET A 188 -6.87 3.81 -6.50
CA MET A 188 -7.64 4.98 -6.11
C MET A 188 -6.90 6.30 -6.39
N ALA A 189 -5.59 6.26 -6.64
CA ALA A 189 -4.80 7.48 -6.87
C ALA A 189 -5.33 8.31 -8.06
N ARG A 190 -5.70 7.64 -9.16
CA ARG A 190 -6.30 8.31 -10.33
C ARG A 190 -7.61 9.03 -10.03
N VAL A 191 -8.37 8.56 -9.03
CA VAL A 191 -9.64 9.18 -8.63
C VAL A 191 -9.37 10.52 -7.95
N VAL A 192 -8.27 10.60 -7.20
CA VAL A 192 -7.82 11.86 -6.59
C VAL A 192 -7.39 12.85 -7.66
N ASP A 193 -6.74 12.41 -8.74
CA ASP A 193 -6.36 13.30 -9.85
C ASP A 193 -7.57 13.94 -10.53
N GLY A 194 -8.72 13.26 -10.52
CA GLY A 194 -10.00 13.77 -11.03
C GLY A 194 -10.75 14.74 -10.10
N LEU A 195 -10.35 14.85 -8.83
CA LEU A 195 -10.95 15.83 -7.90
C LEU A 195 -10.41 17.23 -8.18
N LYS A 196 -11.29 18.24 -8.11
CA LYS A 196 -10.89 19.63 -8.28
C LYS A 196 -10.01 20.09 -7.11
N PRO A 197 -9.08 21.04 -7.31
CA PRO A 197 -8.22 21.55 -6.23
C PRO A 197 -9.01 22.03 -5.00
N GLU A 198 -10.13 22.72 -5.22
CA GLU A 198 -11.01 23.20 -4.15
C GLU A 198 -11.72 22.08 -3.38
N GLU A 199 -11.80 20.87 -3.93
CA GLU A 199 -12.37 19.70 -3.24
C GLU A 199 -11.34 19.03 -2.33
N LYS A 200 -10.03 19.26 -2.53
CA LYS A 200 -8.93 18.64 -1.77
C LYS A 200 -8.56 19.50 -0.55
N THR A 201 -9.53 19.73 0.34
CA THR A 201 -9.33 20.61 1.51
C THR A 201 -8.49 19.98 2.63
N VAL A 202 -8.20 18.67 2.55
CA VAL A 202 -7.34 17.94 3.48
C VAL A 202 -6.32 17.11 2.71
N PRO A 203 -5.14 16.78 3.28
CA PRO A 203 -4.16 15.93 2.62
C PRO A 203 -4.74 14.55 2.29
N ILE A 204 -4.50 14.07 1.07
CA ILE A 204 -4.87 12.73 0.62
C ILE A 204 -3.60 11.99 0.23
N LEU A 205 -3.31 10.90 0.93
CA LEU A 205 -2.06 10.17 0.83
C LEU A 205 -2.25 8.85 0.09
N ALA A 206 -1.30 8.54 -0.79
CA ALA A 206 -1.22 7.27 -1.51
C ALA A 206 0.14 6.62 -1.28
N SER A 207 0.17 5.30 -1.10
CA SER A 207 1.38 4.58 -0.68
C SER A 207 2.54 4.59 -1.67
N PRO A 208 2.36 4.33 -2.99
CA PRO A 208 3.49 4.02 -3.88
C PRO A 208 4.56 5.11 -3.92
N GLU A 209 4.17 6.37 -4.11
CA GLU A 209 5.12 7.48 -4.20
C GLU A 209 5.80 7.77 -2.85
N ILE A 210 5.05 7.76 -1.75
CA ILE A 210 5.59 7.99 -0.40
C ILE A 210 6.58 6.88 -0.02
N ALA A 211 6.25 5.63 -0.36
CA ALA A 211 7.12 4.48 -0.11
C ALA A 211 8.46 4.62 -0.85
N MET A 212 8.43 4.96 -2.14
CA MET A 212 9.63 5.07 -2.95
C MET A 212 10.53 6.23 -2.52
N LYS A 213 9.97 7.39 -2.18
CA LYS A 213 10.74 8.50 -1.59
C LYS A 213 11.41 8.07 -0.29
N LYS A 214 10.65 7.47 0.63
CA LYS A 214 11.20 7.04 1.93
C LYS A 214 12.28 5.97 1.78
N LEU A 215 12.09 5.07 0.83
CA LEU A 215 13.02 3.98 0.54
C LEU A 215 14.33 4.51 -0.06
N ALA A 216 14.26 5.46 -0.99
CA ALA A 216 15.41 6.17 -1.53
C ALA A 216 16.23 6.83 -0.42
N GLU A 217 15.57 7.54 0.51
CA GLU A 217 16.23 8.27 1.58
C GLU A 217 16.92 7.38 2.63
N THR A 218 16.33 6.20 2.90
CA THR A 218 16.66 5.39 4.08
C THR A 218 17.55 4.19 3.73
N TYR A 219 17.34 3.58 2.57
CA TYR A 219 17.95 2.29 2.24
C TYR A 219 18.81 2.31 0.98
N LEU A 220 18.60 3.26 0.06
CA LEU A 220 19.18 3.24 -1.28
C LEU A 220 19.94 4.53 -1.66
N LYS A 221 20.43 5.29 -0.67
CA LYS A 221 21.41 6.36 -0.89
C LYS A 221 22.77 5.81 -1.30
#